data_AF-A0A3P2A5Q0-F1
#
_entry.id   AF-A0A3P2A5Q0-F1
#
_cell.length_a   1.000
_cell.length_b   1.000
_cell.length_c   1.000
_cell.angle_alpha   90.00
_cell.angle_beta   90.00
_cell.angle_gamma   90.00
#
_symmetry.space_group_name_H-M   'P 1'
#
loop_
_entity.id
_entity.type
_entity.pdbx_description
1 polymer ?
#
loop_
_entity_poly.entity_id
_entity_poly.type
_entity_poly.pdbx_seq_one_letter_code
_entity_poly.pdbx_strand_id
1 'polypeptide(L)' 'MFRQPESEKASTQPKVYYYHTDQIGIPREMTDEEGVVS' A
#
# COMPACT_ATOMS: atom_id res chain seq x y z
N MET A 1 -21.12 -6.72 -29.51
CA MET A 1 -21.11 -6.50 -28.04
C MET A 1 -19.67 -6.49 -27.59
N PHE A 2 -19.13 -5.33 -27.22
CA PHE A 2 -17.76 -5.23 -26.70
C PHE A 2 -17.83 -5.45 -25.18
N ARG A 3 -17.15 -6.50 -24.70
CA ARG A 3 -16.97 -6.74 -23.27
C ARG A 3 -16.03 -5.66 -22.76
N GLN A 4 -16.55 -4.66 -22.07
CA GLN A 4 -15.70 -3.74 -21.32
C GLN A 4 -14.95 -4.57 -20.28
N PRO A 5 -13.61 -4.53 -20.20
CA PRO A 5 -12.94 -5.06 -19.03
C PRO A 5 -13.44 -4.23 -17.85
N GLU A 6 -14.02 -4.90 -16.85
CA GLU A 6 -14.41 -4.29 -15.58
C GLU A 6 -13.25 -3.42 -15.12
N SER A 7 -13.46 -2.09 -15.12
CA SER A 7 -12.53 -1.15 -14.52
C SER A 7 -12.32 -1.64 -13.10
N GLU A 8 -11.14 -2.19 -12.81
CA GLU A 8 -10.73 -2.54 -11.46
C GLU A 8 -11.09 -1.35 -10.60
N LYS A 9 -12.06 -1.56 -9.70
CA LYS A 9 -12.53 -0.52 -8.80
C LYS A 9 -11.30 -0.06 -8.05
N ALA A 10 -10.75 1.08 -8.46
CA ALA A 10 -9.72 1.77 -7.72
C ALA A 10 -10.35 2.04 -6.36
N SER A 11 -10.04 1.18 -5.40
CA SER A 11 -10.57 1.26 -4.05
C SER A 11 -10.34 2.69 -3.59
N THR A 12 -11.43 3.44 -3.42
CA THR A 12 -11.44 4.89 -3.16
C THR A 12 -11.00 5.20 -1.73
N GLN A 13 -10.27 4.27 -1.11
CA GLN A 13 -9.78 4.37 0.25
C GLN A 13 -8.28 4.66 0.18
N PRO A 14 -7.82 5.80 0.74
CA PRO A 14 -6.40 6.07 0.83
C PRO A 14 -5.74 5.00 1.70
N LYS A 15 -4.72 4.32 1.16
CA LYS A 15 -3.90 3.36 1.93
C LYS A 15 -2.83 4.11 2.71
N VAL A 16 -2.67 3.76 3.98
CA VAL A 16 -1.65 4.34 4.87
C VAL A 16 -0.50 3.36 5.02
N TYR A 17 0.73 3.85 4.84
CA TYR A 17 1.95 3.07 5.00
C TYR A 17 2.86 3.71 6.05
N TYR A 18 3.41 2.89 6.94
CA TYR A 18 4.37 3.28 7.97
C TYR A 18 5.76 2.79 7.59
N TYR A 19 6.73 3.69 7.63
CA TYR A 19 8.14 3.34 7.41
C TYR A 19 8.84 3.13 8.74
N HIS A 20 9.55 2.02 8.85
CA HIS A 20 10.49 1.76 9.94
C HIS A 20 11.91 2.07 9.44
N THR A 21 12.55 3.03 10.11
CA THR A 21 13.91 3.47 9.80
C THR A 21 14.92 2.84 10.75
N ASP A 22 16.11 2.56 10.25
CA ASP A 22 17.26 2.15 11.05
C ASP A 22 17.81 3.33 11.89
N GLN A 23 18.76 3.07 12.80
CA GLN A 23 19.38 4.07 13.69
C GLN A 23 20.02 5.26 12.95
N ILE A 24 20.42 5.07 11.69
CA ILE A 24 20.95 6.15 10.82
C ILE A 24 19.91 6.75 9.85
N GLY A 25 18.63 6.38 10.00
CA GLY A 25 17.51 6.96 9.23
C GLY A 25 17.22 6.29 7.88
N ILE A 26 17.82 5.13 7.58
CA ILE A 26 17.55 4.40 6.33
C ILE A 26 16.25 3.60 6.47
N PRO A 27 15.25 3.77 5.58
CA PRO A 27 14.03 2.97 5.61
C PRO A 27 14.33 1.50 5.27
N ARG A 28 13.91 0.57 6.12
CA ARG A 28 14.16 -0.88 5.98
C ARG A 28 12.89 -1.68 5.74
N GLU A 29 11.83 -1.34 6.47
CA GLU A 29 10.57 -2.08 6.45
C GLU A 29 9.42 -1.10 6.26
N MET A 30 8.38 -1.56 5.57
CA MET A 30 7.16 -0.82 5.34
C MET A 30 5.98 -1.68 5.76
N THR A 31 5.07 -1.04 6.48
CA THR A 31 3.97 -1.72 7.13
C THR A 31 2.67 -1.03 6.78
N ASP A 32 1.64 -1.80 6.48
CA ASP A 32 0.28 -1.29 6.20
C ASP A 32 -0.42 -0.83 7.49
N GLU A 33 -1.63 -0.28 7.38
CA GLU A 33 -2.45 0.18 8.52
C GLU A 33 -2.67 -0.91 9.59
N GLU A 34 -2.66 -2.18 9.22
CA GLU A 34 -2.83 -3.31 10.16
C GLU A 34 -1.54 -3.78 10.84
N GLY A 35 -0.39 -3.14 10.60
CA GLY A 35 0.87 -3.59 11.20
C GLY A 35 1.52 -4.77 10.47
N VAL A 36 1.01 -5.15 9.30
CA VAL A 36 1.53 -6.25 8.47
C VAL A 36 2.63 -5.75 7.53
N VAL A 37 3.79 -6.41 7.57
CA VAL A 37 4.91 -6.15 6.65
C VAL A 37 4.52 -6.61 5.25
N SER A 38 4.64 -5.71 4.26
CA SER A 38 4.43 -6.02 2.84
C SER A 38 5.72 -6.42 2.13
#